data_AF-A0A532D6P7-F1
#
_entry.id   AF-A0A532D6P7-F1
#
_cell.length_a   1.000
_cell.length_b   1.000
_cell.length_c   1.000
_cell.angle_alpha   90.00
_cell.angle_beta   90.00
_cell.angle_gamma   90.00
#
_symmetry.space_group_name_H-M   'P 1'
#
loop_
_entity.id
_entity.type
_entity.pdbx_description
1 polymer ?
#
loop_
_entity_poly.entity_id
_entity_poly.type
_entity_poly.pdbx_seq_one_letter_code
_entity_poly.pdbx_strand_id
1 'polypeptide(L)'
;RLPMRIADAVMATTQRLVFGDLTKFGLPPAPIGGASRLSADYTAIAADDGAVRAIKAGTILVVPPLREFTQDGIILNDGRLITPDIVIAATGYRTGLEQMVGKLGVLDGKGVPLFNGGDADPKLPGLWFTGMRPSIRGCFANARIQARAIAARIVKQR
;
A
#
# COMPACT_ATOMS: atom_id res chain seq x y z
N ARG A 1 8.65 19.42 -2.75
CA ARG A 1 7.98 18.15 -3.09
C ARG A 1 7.86 18.10 -4.60
N LEU A 2 8.22 17.00 -5.25
CA LEU A 2 8.03 16.85 -6.70
C LEU A 2 6.51 16.75 -7.00
N PRO A 3 5.99 17.35 -8.08
CA PRO A 3 4.58 17.15 -8.48
C PRO A 3 4.28 15.66 -8.68
N MET A 4 3.12 15.20 -8.19
CA MET A 4 2.74 13.77 -8.18
C MET A 4 2.82 13.12 -9.57
N ARG A 5 2.34 13.84 -10.60
CA ARG A 5 2.38 13.37 -12.00
C ARG A 5 3.80 13.10 -12.49
N ILE A 6 4.77 13.92 -12.08
CA ILE A 6 6.18 13.74 -12.47
C ILE A 6 6.77 12.57 -11.69
N ALA A 7 6.48 12.46 -10.39
CA ALA A 7 6.94 11.32 -9.58
C ALA A 7 6.42 9.99 -10.14
N ASP A 8 5.14 9.93 -10.50
CA ASP A 8 4.52 8.76 -11.12
C ASP A 8 5.16 8.41 -12.47
N ALA A 9 5.41 9.40 -13.32
CA ALA A 9 6.07 9.20 -14.60
C ALA A 9 7.49 8.64 -14.43
N VAL A 10 8.30 9.23 -13.55
CA VAL A 10 9.65 8.75 -13.24
C VAL A 10 9.62 7.31 -12.73
N MET A 11 8.69 6.99 -11.83
CA MET A 11 8.54 5.63 -11.32
C MET A 11 8.14 4.63 -12.41
N ALA A 12 7.17 4.98 -13.26
CA ALA A 12 6.73 4.13 -14.36
C ALA A 12 7.85 3.89 -15.38
N THR A 13 8.60 4.94 -15.74
CA THR A 13 9.78 4.82 -16.61
C THR A 13 10.85 3.94 -15.99
N THR A 14 11.15 4.13 -14.70
CA THR A 14 12.13 3.30 -13.98
C THR A 14 11.70 1.84 -13.97
N GLN A 15 10.43 1.54 -13.66
CA GLN A 15 9.88 0.19 -13.71
C GLN A 15 10.01 -0.43 -15.11
N ARG A 16 9.72 0.33 -16.16
CA ARG A 16 9.84 -0.16 -17.55
C ARG A 16 11.29 -0.39 -17.96
N LEU A 17 12.24 0.45 -17.50
CA LEU A 17 13.67 0.26 -17.78
C LEU A 17 14.24 -0.96 -17.04
N VAL A 18 13.89 -1.14 -15.77
CA VAL A 18 14.42 -2.23 -14.93
C VAL A 18 13.76 -3.57 -15.26
N PHE A 19 12.44 -3.59 -15.42
CA PHE A 19 11.68 -4.83 -15.55
C PHE A 19 11.13 -5.08 -16.96
N GLY A 20 11.20 -4.10 -17.86
CA GLY A 20 10.61 -4.20 -19.20
C GLY A 20 9.09 -4.04 -19.19
N ASP A 21 8.48 -4.39 -20.31
CA ASP A 21 7.02 -4.44 -20.44
C ASP A 21 6.49 -5.77 -19.88
N LEU A 22 5.74 -5.69 -18.78
CA LEU A 22 5.16 -6.86 -18.11
C LEU A 22 3.74 -7.19 -18.58
N THR A 23 3.13 -6.33 -19.39
CA THR A 23 1.76 -6.55 -19.91
C THR A 23 1.69 -7.77 -20.81
N LYS A 24 2.78 -8.07 -21.54
CA LYS A 24 2.93 -9.28 -22.35
C LYS A 24 2.95 -10.58 -21.54
N PHE A 25 3.10 -10.50 -20.21
CA PHE A 25 3.02 -11.63 -19.28
C PHE A 25 1.73 -11.59 -18.44
N GLY A 26 0.75 -10.78 -18.82
CA GLY A 26 -0.54 -10.68 -18.15
C GLY A 26 -0.59 -9.73 -16.94
N LEU A 27 0.52 -9.06 -16.58
CA LEU A 27 0.53 -8.07 -15.49
C LEU A 27 0.09 -6.69 -16.01
N PRO A 28 -1.12 -6.21 -15.68
CA PRO A 28 -1.60 -4.93 -16.19
C PRO A 28 -0.83 -3.76 -15.57
N PRO A 29 -0.76 -2.61 -16.26
CA PRO A 29 -0.26 -1.39 -15.66
C PRO A 29 -1.13 -0.99 -14.47
N ALA A 30 -0.51 -0.38 -13.45
CA ALA A 30 -1.27 0.15 -12.32
C ALA A 30 -2.24 1.24 -12.80
N PRO A 31 -3.51 1.23 -12.36
CA PRO A 31 -4.52 2.21 -12.80
C PRO A 31 -4.19 3.64 -12.35
N ILE A 32 -3.43 3.77 -11.27
CA ILE A 32 -2.86 5.03 -10.78
C ILE A 32 -1.36 4.84 -10.54
N GLY A 33 -0.60 5.92 -10.71
CA GLY A 33 0.85 5.90 -10.51
C GLY A 33 1.25 5.61 -9.07
N GLY A 34 2.44 5.05 -8.87
CA GLY A 34 2.86 4.52 -7.57
C GLY A 34 3.01 5.56 -6.47
N ALA A 35 3.42 6.80 -6.80
CA ALA A 35 3.45 7.89 -5.82
C ALA A 35 2.02 8.32 -5.48
N SER A 36 1.15 8.46 -6.48
CA SER A 36 -0.27 8.78 -6.28
C SER A 36 -0.97 7.73 -5.40
N ARG A 37 -0.72 6.44 -5.66
CA ARG A 37 -1.23 5.33 -4.84
C ARG A 37 -0.71 5.36 -3.40
N LEU A 38 0.58 5.60 -3.22
CA LEU A 38 1.16 5.74 -1.88
C LEU A 38 0.48 6.86 -1.08
N SER A 39 0.20 7.98 -1.74
CA SER A 39 -0.43 9.14 -1.10
C SER A 39 -1.93 8.98 -0.85
N ALA A 40 -2.66 8.36 -1.78
CA ALA A 40 -4.12 8.27 -1.72
C ALA A 40 -4.60 7.02 -0.98
N ASP A 41 -3.90 5.89 -1.17
CA ASP A 41 -4.31 4.58 -0.67
C ASP A 41 -3.43 4.06 0.47
N TYR A 42 -2.39 4.81 0.86
CA TYR A 42 -1.43 4.36 1.87
C TYR A 42 -0.89 2.95 1.55
N THR A 43 -0.74 2.64 0.26
CA THR A 43 -0.16 1.38 -0.20
C THR A 43 1.30 1.60 -0.57
N ALA A 44 2.20 0.88 0.10
CA ALA A 44 3.62 0.91 -0.21
C ALA A 44 3.89 0.37 -1.62
N ILE A 45 4.95 0.89 -2.24
CA ILE A 45 5.38 0.45 -3.56
C ILE A 45 6.15 -0.85 -3.39
N ALA A 46 5.66 -1.93 -4.01
CA ALA A 46 6.35 -3.21 -4.03
C ALA A 46 7.31 -3.28 -5.23
N ALA A 47 8.52 -3.79 -4.99
CA ALA A 47 9.50 -4.08 -6.02
C ALA A 47 10.22 -5.39 -5.66
N ASP A 48 10.15 -6.38 -6.54
CA ASP A 48 10.75 -7.70 -6.36
C ASP A 48 11.22 -8.23 -7.72
N ASP A 49 12.53 -8.33 -7.89
CA ASP A 49 13.14 -8.81 -9.13
C ASP A 49 13.03 -10.33 -9.28
N GLY A 50 12.94 -11.08 -8.18
CA GLY A 50 12.70 -12.52 -8.14
C GLY A 50 11.30 -12.87 -8.64
N ALA A 51 10.28 -12.17 -8.16
CA ALA A 51 8.90 -12.32 -8.63
C ALA A 51 8.80 -11.99 -10.13
N VAL A 52 9.43 -10.90 -10.58
CA VAL A 52 9.45 -10.54 -12.01
C VAL A 52 10.15 -11.60 -12.84
N ARG A 53 11.29 -12.15 -12.39
CA ARG A 53 11.98 -13.25 -13.08
C ARG A 53 11.08 -14.49 -13.18
N ALA A 54 10.40 -14.87 -12.11
CA ALA A 54 9.52 -16.04 -12.09
C ALA A 54 8.28 -15.87 -12.99
N ILE A 55 7.72 -14.64 -13.09
CA ILE A 55 6.67 -14.30 -14.06
C ILE A 55 7.19 -14.47 -15.49
N LYS A 56 8.36 -13.91 -15.79
CA LYS A 56 8.97 -14.02 -17.13
C LYS A 56 9.32 -15.45 -17.53
N ALA A 57 9.67 -16.29 -16.56
CA ALA A 57 9.97 -17.71 -16.77
C ALA A 57 8.71 -18.59 -16.91
N GLY A 58 7.51 -18.04 -16.69
CA GLY A 58 6.25 -18.79 -16.72
C GLY A 58 6.00 -19.63 -15.46
N THR A 59 6.87 -19.56 -14.45
CA THR A 59 6.67 -20.23 -13.15
C THR A 59 5.54 -19.57 -12.35
N ILE A 60 5.39 -18.25 -12.48
CA ILE A 60 4.23 -17.52 -11.95
C ILE A 60 3.34 -17.10 -13.12
N LEU A 61 2.12 -17.62 -13.15
CA LEU A 61 1.10 -17.21 -14.11
C LEU A 61 0.27 -16.07 -13.53
N VAL A 62 0.24 -14.93 -14.21
CA VAL A 62 -0.67 -13.83 -13.87
C VAL A 62 -2.02 -14.10 -14.50
N VAL A 63 -3.05 -14.18 -13.66
CA VAL A 63 -4.42 -14.46 -14.09
C VAL A 63 -5.34 -13.28 -13.76
N PRO A 64 -6.50 -13.14 -14.44
CA PRO A 64 -7.50 -12.14 -14.09
C PRO A 64 -7.98 -12.28 -12.65
N PRO A 65 -8.64 -11.24 -12.10
CA PRO A 65 -9.20 -11.31 -10.77
C PRO A 65 -10.18 -12.49 -10.63
N LEU A 66 -10.15 -13.09 -9.44
CA LEU A 66 -11.10 -14.10 -9.01
C LEU A 66 -12.51 -13.52 -9.02
N ARG A 67 -13.46 -14.25 -9.60
CA ARG A 67 -14.89 -13.90 -9.59
C ARG A 67 -15.63 -14.64 -8.48
N GLU A 68 -15.51 -15.96 -8.44
CA GLU A 68 -16.24 -16.80 -7.49
C GLU A 68 -15.49 -18.11 -7.19
N PHE A 69 -15.71 -18.64 -5.99
CA PHE A 69 -15.36 -20.00 -5.63
C PHE A 69 -16.54 -20.92 -5.96
N THR A 70 -16.23 -22.10 -6.48
CA THR A 70 -17.20 -23.16 -6.74
C THR A 70 -16.80 -24.41 -5.96
N GLN A 71 -17.64 -25.45 -6.01
CA GLN A 71 -17.28 -26.76 -5.46
C GLN A 71 -16.05 -27.35 -6.16
N ASP A 72 -15.87 -27.05 -7.45
CA ASP A 72 -14.85 -27.66 -8.31
C ASP A 72 -13.62 -26.77 -8.50
N GLY A 73 -13.60 -25.54 -7.98
CA GLY A 73 -12.46 -24.64 -8.13
C GLY A 73 -12.81 -23.15 -8.03
N ILE A 74 -12.21 -22.36 -8.92
CA ILE A 74 -12.32 -20.91 -8.93
C ILE A 74 -12.63 -20.44 -10.35
N ILE A 75 -13.69 -19.65 -10.51
CA ILE A 75 -13.96 -18.97 -11.78
C ILE A 75 -13.34 -17.58 -11.76
N LEU A 76 -12.59 -17.27 -12.81
CA LEU A 76 -11.96 -15.97 -13.02
C LEU A 76 -12.92 -15.00 -13.75
N ASN A 77 -12.62 -13.71 -13.74
CA ASN A 77 -13.45 -12.70 -14.41
C ASN A 77 -13.60 -12.88 -15.93
N ASP A 78 -12.71 -13.64 -16.58
CA ASP A 78 -12.81 -14.01 -17.99
C ASP A 78 -13.60 -15.30 -18.23
N GLY A 79 -14.18 -15.90 -17.19
CA GLY A 79 -15.00 -17.10 -17.24
C GLY A 79 -14.21 -18.42 -17.17
N ARG A 80 -12.87 -18.39 -17.17
CA ARG A 80 -12.07 -19.62 -17.02
C ARG A 80 -12.20 -20.21 -15.61
N LEU A 81 -12.32 -21.52 -15.53
CA LEU A 81 -12.23 -22.31 -14.30
C LEU A 81 -10.77 -22.73 -14.06
N ILE A 82 -10.24 -22.48 -12.87
CA ILE A 82 -8.96 -23.00 -12.40
C ILE A 82 -9.16 -23.82 -11.12
N THR A 83 -8.32 -24.84 -10.95
CA THR A 83 -8.45 -25.85 -9.87
C THR A 83 -7.18 -25.88 -9.01
N PRO A 84 -6.88 -24.83 -8.21
CA PRO A 84 -5.71 -24.84 -7.36
C PRO A 84 -5.90 -25.78 -6.15
N ASP A 85 -4.85 -26.50 -5.77
CA ASP A 85 -4.86 -27.33 -4.55
C ASP A 85 -4.89 -26.48 -3.27
N ILE A 86 -4.27 -25.28 -3.32
CA ILE A 86 -4.11 -24.38 -2.18
C ILE A 86 -4.42 -22.95 -2.61
N VAL A 87 -5.17 -22.25 -1.76
CA VAL A 87 -5.48 -20.82 -1.93
C VAL A 87 -4.91 -20.04 -0.76
N ILE A 88 -4.08 -19.03 -1.06
CA ILE A 88 -3.45 -18.15 -0.07
C ILE A 88 -4.01 -16.74 -0.23
N ALA A 89 -4.68 -16.23 0.80
CA ALA A 89 -5.19 -14.86 0.82
C ALA A 89 -4.10 -13.87 1.28
N ALA A 90 -3.25 -13.43 0.35
CA ALA A 90 -2.21 -12.42 0.58
C ALA A 90 -2.73 -10.97 0.36
N THR A 91 -3.92 -10.65 0.88
CA THR A 91 -4.66 -9.40 0.58
C THR A 91 -4.37 -8.22 1.52
N GLY A 92 -3.37 -8.36 2.41
CA GLY A 92 -2.93 -7.30 3.33
C GLY A 92 -3.74 -7.21 4.62
N TYR A 93 -3.62 -6.07 5.32
CA TYR A 93 -4.21 -5.83 6.63
C TYR A 93 -4.95 -4.49 6.69
N ARG A 94 -5.94 -4.39 7.57
CA ARG A 94 -6.50 -3.11 8.03
C ARG A 94 -5.62 -2.53 9.15
N THR A 95 -5.77 -1.25 9.45
CA THR A 95 -5.06 -0.63 10.59
C THR A 95 -5.53 -1.20 11.93
N GLY A 96 -6.80 -1.59 12.04
CA GLY A 96 -7.42 -2.12 13.25
C GLY A 96 -7.73 -1.05 14.30
N LEU A 97 -7.51 0.23 13.97
CA LEU A 97 -7.69 1.35 14.90
C LEU A 97 -9.16 1.72 15.13
N GLU A 98 -10.06 1.29 14.25
CA GLU A 98 -11.48 1.66 14.29
C GLU A 98 -12.13 1.25 15.60
N GLN A 99 -11.78 0.06 16.12
CA GLN A 99 -12.31 -0.44 17.38
C GLN A 99 -11.71 0.27 18.61
N MET A 100 -10.47 0.75 18.49
CA MET A 100 -9.74 1.36 19.61
C MET A 100 -10.05 2.85 19.75
N VAL A 101 -10.06 3.59 18.63
CA VAL A 101 -10.11 5.06 18.62
C VAL A 101 -11.12 5.62 17.62
N GLY A 102 -11.86 4.78 16.89
CA GLY A 102 -12.80 5.23 15.85
C GLY A 102 -13.88 6.19 16.37
N LYS A 103 -14.35 5.98 17.61
CA LYS A 103 -15.34 6.86 18.27
C LYS A 103 -14.83 8.29 18.51
N LEU A 104 -13.52 8.52 18.43
CA LEU A 104 -12.91 9.84 18.59
C LEU A 104 -12.97 10.69 17.30
N GLY A 105 -13.37 10.10 16.17
CA GLY A 105 -13.43 10.82 14.88
C GLY A 105 -12.06 11.19 14.30
N VAL A 106 -11.01 10.45 14.69
CA VAL A 106 -9.60 10.75 14.35
C VAL A 106 -9.07 9.96 13.16
N LEU A 107 -9.90 9.13 12.52
CA LEU A 107 -9.54 8.27 11.39
C LEU A 107 -10.26 8.72 10.12
N ASP A 108 -9.62 8.56 8.97
CA ASP A 108 -10.27 8.71 7.66
C ASP A 108 -11.12 7.47 7.29
N GLY A 109 -11.76 7.52 6.12
CA GLY A 109 -12.62 6.42 5.64
C GLY A 109 -11.91 5.09 5.39
N LYS A 110 -10.56 5.05 5.46
CA LYS A 110 -9.74 3.83 5.35
C LYS A 110 -9.22 3.36 6.71
N GLY A 111 -9.65 3.98 7.80
CA GLY A 111 -9.18 3.66 9.15
C GLY A 111 -7.78 4.20 9.44
N VAL A 112 -7.26 5.12 8.62
CA VAL A 112 -5.92 5.70 8.80
C VAL A 112 -6.03 7.01 9.59
N PRO A 113 -5.15 7.28 10.56
CA PRO A 113 -5.20 8.51 11.35
C PRO A 113 -5.16 9.77 10.48
N LEU A 114 -5.99 10.76 10.80
CA LEU A 114 -6.03 12.07 10.13
C LEU A 114 -4.76 12.89 10.41
N PHE A 115 -4.22 12.75 11.61
CA PHE A 115 -2.97 13.37 12.07
C PHE A 115 -1.91 12.30 12.31
N ASN A 116 -0.64 12.60 12.06
CA ASN A 116 0.44 11.62 12.16
C ASN A 116 1.79 12.31 12.43
N GLY A 117 2.65 11.66 13.22
CA GLY A 117 3.91 12.27 13.65
C GLY A 117 3.68 13.52 14.49
N GLY A 118 4.38 14.61 14.19
CA GLY A 118 4.29 15.87 14.94
C GLY A 118 3.06 16.72 14.62
N ASP A 119 2.15 16.24 13.75
CA ASP A 119 0.85 16.84 13.55
C ASP A 119 -0.11 16.28 14.60
N ALA A 120 -0.85 17.15 15.30
CA ALA A 120 -1.77 16.79 16.36
C ALA A 120 -3.17 17.33 16.06
N ASP A 121 -4.20 16.60 16.49
CA ASP A 121 -5.55 17.14 16.50
C ASP A 121 -5.65 18.23 17.57
N PRO A 122 -6.01 19.47 17.23
CA PRO A 122 -6.21 20.53 18.23
C PRO A 122 -7.24 20.18 19.29
N LYS A 123 -8.21 19.28 18.99
CA LYS A 123 -9.22 18.81 19.92
C LYS A 123 -8.70 17.75 20.89
N LEU A 124 -7.62 17.06 20.54
CA LEU A 124 -7.04 15.94 21.31
C LEU A 124 -5.51 16.09 21.39
N PRO A 125 -4.98 17.14 22.05
CA PRO A 125 -3.56 17.49 21.99
C PRO A 125 -2.60 16.43 22.58
N GLY A 126 -3.12 15.46 23.33
CA GLY A 126 -2.35 14.36 23.91
C GLY A 126 -2.35 13.07 23.08
N LEU A 127 -3.10 13.00 21.98
CA LEU A 127 -3.18 11.81 21.13
C LEU A 127 -2.21 11.94 19.94
N TRP A 128 -1.32 10.96 19.79
CA TRP A 128 -0.30 10.93 18.75
C TRP A 128 -0.32 9.59 18.01
N PHE A 129 -0.13 9.64 16.69
CA PHE A 129 -0.01 8.45 15.86
C PHE A 129 1.36 8.39 15.21
N THR A 130 1.95 7.19 15.17
CA THR A 130 3.24 6.91 14.54
C THR A 130 3.17 5.57 13.80
N GLY A 131 3.87 5.45 12.68
CA GLY A 131 3.94 4.21 11.91
C GLY A 131 2.66 3.84 11.14
N MET A 132 1.59 4.63 11.24
CA MET A 132 0.29 4.33 10.62
C MET A 132 0.16 4.81 9.17
N ARG A 133 1.20 5.46 8.63
CA ARG A 133 1.27 5.86 7.22
C ARG A 133 2.58 5.37 6.59
N PRO A 134 2.54 4.68 5.43
CA PRO A 134 3.74 4.28 4.74
C PRO A 134 4.51 5.51 4.23
N SER A 135 5.80 5.31 4.00
CA SER A 135 6.67 6.34 3.47
C SER A 135 7.67 5.69 2.54
N ILE A 136 8.00 6.37 1.44
CA ILE A 136 9.04 5.92 0.51
C ILE A 136 10.42 5.79 1.19
N ARG A 137 10.61 6.46 2.33
CA ARG A 137 11.83 6.36 3.16
C ARG A 137 11.92 5.05 3.95
N GLY A 138 10.88 4.23 3.94
CA GLY A 138 10.77 3.02 4.74
C GLY A 138 10.34 3.27 6.19
N CYS A 139 9.88 2.21 6.84
CA CYS A 139 9.22 2.24 8.15
C CYS A 139 10.17 2.76 9.25
N PHE A 140 11.40 2.26 9.28
CA PHE A 140 12.36 2.56 10.34
C PHE A 140 12.85 4.01 10.33
N ALA A 141 13.20 4.53 9.15
CA ALA A 141 13.62 5.93 9.03
C ALA A 141 12.45 6.86 9.38
N ASN A 142 11.24 6.53 8.91
CA ASN A 142 10.04 7.32 9.19
C ASN A 142 9.67 7.30 10.68
N ALA A 143 9.80 6.16 11.37
CA ALA A 143 9.56 6.05 12.81
C ALA A 143 10.47 6.98 13.62
N ARG A 144 11.77 7.04 13.30
CA ARG A 144 12.71 7.97 13.98
C ARG A 144 12.33 9.43 13.77
N ILE A 145 11.92 9.80 12.55
CA ILE A 145 11.51 11.16 12.22
C ILE A 145 10.23 11.53 12.98
N GLN A 146 9.23 10.65 12.96
CA GLN A 146 7.95 10.87 13.64
C GLN A 146 8.13 10.94 15.16
N ALA A 147 8.92 10.04 15.75
CA ALA A 147 9.20 10.05 17.18
C ALA A 147 9.84 11.37 17.64
N ARG A 148 10.83 11.89 16.90
CA ARG A 148 11.45 13.19 17.21
C ARG A 148 10.46 14.34 17.09
N ALA A 149 9.62 14.32 16.06
CA ALA A 149 8.61 15.36 15.86
C ALA A 149 7.55 15.36 16.98
N ILE A 150 7.09 14.18 17.39
CA ILE A 150 6.16 14.00 18.52
C ILE A 150 6.80 14.50 19.82
N ALA A 151 8.02 14.06 20.13
CA ALA A 151 8.71 14.48 21.35
C ALA A 151 8.89 16.00 21.42
N ALA A 152 9.28 16.64 20.31
CA ALA A 152 9.43 18.09 20.25
C ALA A 152 8.09 18.83 20.47
N ARG A 153 6.96 18.25 20.05
CA ARG A 153 5.64 18.83 20.30
C ARG A 153 5.19 18.65 21.75
N ILE A 154 5.42 17.48 22.34
CA ILE A 154 5.12 17.21 23.75
C ILE A 154 5.86 18.19 24.66
N VAL A 155 7.15 18.46 24.39
CA VAL A 155 7.93 19.43 25.18
C VAL A 155 7.36 20.85 25.07
N LYS A 156 6.83 21.25 23.92
CA LYS A 156 6.23 22.59 23.71
C LYS A 156 4.83 22.76 24.31
N GLN A 157 4.16 21.67 24.66
CA GLN A 157 2.84 21.68 25.31
C GLN A 157 2.92 21.74 26.84
N ARG A 158 4.11 21.51 27.40
CA ARG A 158 4.44 21.76 28.81
C ARG A 158 4.78 23.23 29.01
#